data_AF-A0A9N9WFD4-F1
#
_entry.id   AF-A0A9N9WFD4-F1
#
_cell.length_a   1.000
_cell.length_b   1.000
_cell.length_c   1.000
_cell.angle_alpha   90.00
_cell.angle_beta   90.00
_cell.angle_gamma   90.00
#
_symmetry.space_group_name_H-M   'P 1'
#
loop_
_entity.id
_entity.type
_entity.pdbx_description
1 polymer ?
#
loop_
_entity_poly.entity_id
_entity_poly.type
_entity_poly.pdbx_seq_one_letter_code
_entity_poly.pdbx_strand_id
1 'polypeptide(L)'
;MSAFKILKDVSISFEADLRKLSNEQFSVKIGEPFEEVLSKKLHTPEVPEQEQNEKNTLQNYNDAVTAKVLEQQIVKFLCQSHSVKSIITTPDSNLDPEFLDCVLLEKEKELDRVREEWDKELGELKDMRDSVDGTTEMEPGPMYKKLRTLVDKMELMRWLISKLVTSRTGDRYDWLTDPHNRRRALKVAREDNTMEKFLES
;
A
#
# COMPACT_ATOMS: atom_id res chain seq x y z
N MET A 1 -11.15 22.16 -6.10
CA MET A 1 -10.43 21.89 -4.83
C MET A 1 -11.02 20.77 -3.94
N SER A 2 -12.19 20.17 -4.23
CA SER A 2 -12.82 19.16 -3.34
C SER A 2 -12.28 17.73 -3.50
N ALA A 3 -11.71 17.36 -4.65
CA ALA A 3 -11.31 15.98 -4.95
C ALA A 3 -10.15 15.47 -4.09
N PHE A 4 -9.16 16.32 -3.86
CA PHE A 4 -7.94 15.96 -3.15
C PHE A 4 -8.15 15.81 -1.65
N LYS A 5 -8.96 16.68 -1.04
CA LYS A 5 -9.37 16.59 0.36
C LYS A 5 -10.03 15.25 0.68
N ILE A 6 -10.82 14.75 -0.26
CA ILE A 6 -11.59 13.53 -0.09
C ILE A 6 -10.71 12.30 -0.27
N LEU A 7 -9.77 12.32 -1.21
CA LEU A 7 -8.77 11.25 -1.33
C LEU A 7 -7.92 11.16 -0.04
N LYS A 8 -7.55 12.32 0.51
CA LYS A 8 -6.82 12.44 1.78
C LYS A 8 -7.64 11.87 2.94
N ASP A 9 -8.91 12.25 3.07
CA ASP A 9 -9.77 11.75 4.15
C ASP A 9 -10.02 10.24 4.05
N VAL A 10 -10.20 9.70 2.84
CA VAL A 10 -10.34 8.25 2.59
C VAL A 10 -9.04 7.52 2.97
N SER A 11 -7.89 8.01 2.52
CA SER A 11 -6.60 7.40 2.84
C SER A 11 -6.33 7.35 4.35
N ILE A 12 -6.75 8.40 5.09
CA ILE A 12 -6.54 8.47 6.53
C ILE A 12 -7.51 7.56 7.29
N SER A 13 -8.77 7.45 6.84
CA SER A 13 -9.71 6.48 7.41
C SER A 13 -9.24 5.05 7.20
N PHE A 14 -8.68 4.76 6.02
CA PHE A 14 -8.19 3.44 5.65
C PHE A 14 -6.96 3.04 6.48
N GLU A 15 -6.02 3.96 6.72
CA GLU A 15 -4.88 3.72 7.61
C GLU A 15 -5.34 3.41 9.04
N ALA A 16 -6.34 4.13 9.55
CA ALA A 16 -6.89 3.90 10.89
C ALA A 16 -7.54 2.51 11.00
N ASP A 17 -8.26 2.08 9.96
CA ASP A 17 -8.88 0.76 9.91
C ASP A 17 -7.83 -0.36 9.80
N LEU A 18 -6.75 -0.16 9.04
CA LEU A 18 -5.62 -1.10 8.99
C LEU A 18 -4.92 -1.23 10.35
N ARG A 19 -4.69 -0.13 11.06
CA ARG A 19 -4.13 -0.19 12.42
C ARG A 19 -5.08 -0.91 13.38
N LYS A 20 -6.38 -0.67 13.27
CA LYS A 20 -7.38 -1.34 14.10
C LYS A 20 -7.41 -2.84 13.83
N LEU A 21 -7.46 -3.26 12.56
CA LEU A 21 -7.40 -4.66 12.16
C LEU A 21 -6.09 -5.34 12.57
N SER A 22 -4.96 -4.66 12.41
CA SER A 22 -3.66 -5.11 12.89
C SER A 22 -3.70 -5.31 14.40
N ASN A 23 -4.17 -4.31 15.16
CA ASN A 23 -4.27 -4.43 16.60
C ASN A 23 -5.26 -5.51 17.02
N GLU A 24 -6.35 -5.76 16.30
CA GLU A 24 -7.30 -6.82 16.60
C GLU A 24 -6.73 -8.21 16.27
N GLN A 25 -6.02 -8.37 15.15
CA GLN A 25 -5.36 -9.63 14.78
C GLN A 25 -4.15 -9.96 15.67
N PHE A 26 -3.38 -8.95 16.05
CA PHE A 26 -2.18 -9.11 16.89
C PHE A 26 -2.47 -8.95 18.38
N SER A 27 -3.64 -8.41 18.78
CA SER A 27 -4.16 -8.45 20.16
C SER A 27 -5.20 -9.55 20.38
N VAL A 28 -5.37 -10.51 19.46
CA VAL A 28 -5.86 -11.83 19.85
C VAL A 28 -4.91 -12.25 20.96
N LYS A 29 -5.41 -12.24 22.20
CA LYS A 29 -4.67 -12.67 23.38
C LYS A 29 -3.97 -13.95 22.98
N ILE A 30 -2.64 -13.90 22.93
CA ILE A 30 -1.76 -15.05 22.82
C ILE A 30 -2.05 -15.86 24.10
N GLY A 31 -3.12 -16.63 24.04
CA GLY A 31 -3.70 -17.40 25.15
C GLY A 31 -2.95 -18.70 25.38
N GLU A 32 -1.97 -19.00 24.53
CA GLU A 32 -0.94 -19.99 24.76
C GLU A 32 0.40 -19.25 24.69
N PRO A 33 1.26 -19.29 25.73
CA PRO A 33 2.58 -18.67 25.68
C PRO A 33 3.29 -19.11 24.39
N PHE A 34 3.94 -18.16 23.71
CA PHE A 34 4.67 -18.41 22.46
C PHE A 34 5.61 -19.63 22.55
N GLU A 35 6.11 -19.93 23.75
CA GLU A 35 6.89 -21.13 24.07
C GLU A 35 6.14 -22.47 23.88
N GLU A 36 4.84 -22.57 24.16
CA GLU A 36 4.05 -23.80 23.90
C GLU A 36 3.83 -24.04 22.40
N VAL A 37 3.64 -22.98 21.62
CA VAL A 37 3.52 -23.06 20.16
C VAL A 37 4.87 -23.42 19.53
N LEU A 38 5.97 -22.86 20.03
CA LEU A 38 7.32 -23.26 19.62
C LEU A 38 7.62 -24.72 19.99
N SER A 39 7.21 -25.16 21.18
CA SER A 39 7.43 -26.55 21.64
C SER A 39 6.63 -27.56 20.80
N LYS A 40 5.42 -27.21 20.35
CA LYS A 40 4.63 -28.02 19.40
C LYS A 40 5.22 -28.01 17.99
N LYS A 41 5.88 -26.93 17.56
CA LYS A 41 6.52 -26.81 16.25
C LYS A 41 7.98 -27.32 16.18
N LEU A 42 8.61 -27.56 17.33
CA LEU A 42 9.91 -28.24 17.46
C LEU A 42 9.83 -29.76 17.28
N HIS A 43 8.61 -30.31 17.11
CA HIS A 43 8.47 -31.65 16.55
C HIS A 43 8.84 -31.55 15.06
N THR A 44 10.10 -31.87 14.77
CA THR A 44 10.78 -31.79 13.48
C THR A 44 9.84 -32.23 12.36
N PRO A 45 9.31 -31.30 11.54
CA PRO A 45 8.82 -31.68 10.23
C PRO A 45 10.05 -32.18 9.48
N GLU A 46 10.02 -33.41 8.96
CA GLU A 46 10.94 -33.83 7.91
C GLU A 46 10.80 -32.81 6.78
N VAL A 47 11.72 -31.84 6.74
CA VAL A 47 11.83 -30.88 5.66
C VAL A 47 12.34 -31.70 4.48
N PRO A 48 11.53 -31.90 3.41
CA PRO A 48 12.06 -32.54 2.22
C PRO A 48 13.25 -31.70 1.74
N GLU A 49 14.39 -32.34 1.54
CA GLU A 49 15.59 -31.72 0.95
C GLU A 49 15.23 -31.16 -0.41
N GLN A 50 14.81 -29.90 -0.43
CA GLN A 50 14.62 -29.13 -1.64
C GLN A 50 16.00 -28.64 -2.05
N GLU A 51 16.48 -29.06 -3.22
CA GLU A 51 17.77 -28.64 -3.78
C GLU A 51 17.90 -27.11 -3.71
N GLN A 52 18.69 -26.63 -2.76
CA GLN A 52 18.94 -25.21 -2.57
C GLN A 52 19.87 -24.74 -3.68
N ASN A 53 19.28 -24.24 -4.77
CA ASN A 53 20.03 -23.51 -5.77
C ASN A 53 20.46 -22.18 -5.15
N GLU A 54 21.76 -22.00 -4.90
CA GLU A 54 22.35 -20.81 -4.24
C GLU A 54 21.84 -19.49 -4.84
N LYS A 55 21.56 -19.48 -6.15
CA LYS A 55 21.02 -18.34 -6.88
C LYS A 55 19.62 -17.92 -6.40
N ASN A 56 18.75 -18.86 -6.05
CA ASN A 56 17.42 -18.57 -5.52
C ASN A 56 17.48 -18.05 -4.09
N THR A 57 18.41 -18.56 -3.28
CA THR A 57 18.61 -18.11 -1.89
C THR A 57 19.04 -16.64 -1.86
N LEU A 58 20.02 -16.26 -2.69
CA LEU A 58 20.49 -14.88 -2.81
C LEU A 58 19.40 -13.92 -3.30
N GLN A 59 18.60 -14.34 -4.28
CA GLN A 59 17.47 -13.56 -4.79
C GLN A 59 16.39 -13.35 -3.70
N ASN A 60 16.06 -14.39 -2.94
CA ASN A 60 15.09 -14.31 -1.85
C ASN A 60 15.53 -13.34 -0.73
N TYR A 61 16.83 -13.34 -0.38
CA TYR A 61 17.36 -12.37 0.57
C TYR A 61 17.27 -10.95 0.05
N ASN A 62 17.58 -10.72 -1.23
CA ASN A 62 17.51 -9.39 -1.83
C ASN A 62 16.06 -8.86 -1.89
N ASP A 63 15.12 -9.72 -2.26
CA ASP A 63 13.69 -9.39 -2.26
C ASP A 63 13.16 -9.12 -0.85
N ALA A 64 13.59 -9.89 0.16
CA ALA A 64 13.23 -9.67 1.56
C ALA A 64 13.78 -8.34 2.11
N VAL A 65 15.03 -8.00 1.78
CA VAL A 65 15.66 -6.74 2.19
C VAL A 65 14.95 -5.57 1.51
N THR A 66 14.68 -5.65 0.22
CA THR A 66 13.97 -4.59 -0.53
C THR A 66 12.56 -4.39 0.04
N ALA A 67 11.82 -5.46 0.32
CA ALA A 67 10.51 -5.37 0.96
C ALA A 67 10.57 -4.69 2.33
N LYS A 68 11.59 -5.00 3.15
CA LYS A 68 11.78 -4.38 4.47
C LYS A 68 12.11 -2.89 4.40
N VAL A 69 12.93 -2.47 3.44
CA VAL A 69 13.24 -1.05 3.21
C VAL A 69 11.98 -0.28 2.80
N LEU A 70 11.19 -0.85 1.90
CA LEU A 70 9.95 -0.25 1.41
C LEU A 70 8.90 -0.15 2.52
N GLU A 71 8.77 -1.18 3.36
CA GLU A 71 7.92 -1.18 4.56
C GLU A 71 8.34 -0.05 5.52
N GLN A 72 9.64 0.09 5.81
CA GLN A 72 10.15 1.16 6.68
C GLN A 72 9.88 2.56 6.12
N GLN A 73 10.05 2.76 4.81
CA GLN A 73 9.73 4.03 4.16
C GLN A 73 8.24 4.36 4.25
N ILE A 74 7.36 3.38 3.99
CA ILE A 74 5.91 3.55 4.12
C ILE A 74 5.55 3.94 5.57
N VAL A 75 6.07 3.23 6.57
CA VAL A 75 5.80 3.53 7.98
C VAL A 75 6.28 4.93 8.35
N LYS A 76 7.48 5.32 7.91
CA LYS A 76 8.03 6.66 8.14
C LYS A 76 7.13 7.74 7.54
N PHE A 77 6.69 7.55 6.31
CA PHE A 77 5.81 8.49 5.61
C PHE A 77 4.45 8.63 6.31
N LEU A 78 3.84 7.52 6.72
CA LEU A 78 2.57 7.52 7.45
C LEU A 78 2.68 8.21 8.82
N CYS A 79 3.74 7.92 9.59
CA CYS A 79 4.00 8.59 10.86
C CYS A 79 4.20 10.11 10.70
N GLN A 80 4.98 10.52 9.69
CA GLN A 80 5.19 11.94 9.39
C GLN A 80 3.89 12.62 8.95
N SER A 81 3.11 11.98 8.08
CA SER A 81 1.80 12.46 7.63
C SER A 81 0.83 12.61 8.80
N HIS A 82 0.82 11.67 9.76
CA HIS A 82 0.00 11.75 10.95
C HIS A 82 0.42 12.92 11.86
N SER A 83 1.72 13.13 12.08
CA SER A 83 2.22 14.28 12.85
C SER A 83 1.83 15.61 12.19
N VAL A 84 1.99 15.72 10.87
CA VAL A 84 1.58 16.92 10.12
C VAL A 84 0.07 17.11 10.17
N LYS A 85 -0.73 16.04 10.00
CA LYS A 85 -2.18 16.11 10.12
C LYS A 85 -2.59 16.60 11.50
N SER A 86 -2.00 16.04 12.55
CA SER A 86 -2.26 16.43 13.94
C SER A 86 -2.00 17.92 14.16
N ILE A 87 -0.90 18.45 13.63
CA ILE A 87 -0.58 19.88 13.71
C ILE A 87 -1.62 20.74 12.96
N ILE A 88 -2.07 20.29 11.80
CA ILE A 88 -3.05 21.03 10.98
C ILE A 88 -4.48 20.94 11.54
N THR A 89 -4.87 19.83 12.14
CA THR A 89 -6.25 19.60 12.61
C THR A 89 -6.52 20.05 14.04
N THR A 90 -5.47 20.28 14.84
CA THR A 90 -5.64 20.82 16.19
C THR A 90 -5.62 22.35 16.07
N PRO A 91 -6.75 23.05 16.26
CA PRO A 91 -6.79 24.49 16.14
C PRO A 91 -6.00 25.11 17.30
N ASP A 92 -4.71 25.36 17.08
CA ASP A 92 -3.91 26.20 17.96
C ASP A 92 -4.06 27.63 17.49
N SER A 93 -4.69 28.48 18.29
CA SER A 93 -4.86 29.90 18.01
C SER A 93 -3.53 30.67 17.95
N ASN A 94 -2.41 30.02 18.31
CA ASN A 94 -1.07 30.61 18.27
C ASN A 94 -0.26 30.23 17.02
N LEU A 95 -0.77 29.34 16.16
CA LEU A 95 -0.08 28.97 14.93
C LEU A 95 -0.32 30.04 13.86
N ASP A 96 0.75 30.71 13.46
CA ASP A 96 0.74 31.72 12.41
C ASP A 96 0.26 31.11 11.08
N PRO A 97 -0.84 31.61 10.48
CA PRO A 97 -1.34 31.10 9.21
C PRO A 97 -0.31 31.19 8.08
N GLU A 98 0.58 32.19 8.07
CA GLU A 98 1.62 32.31 7.03
C GLU A 98 2.65 31.17 7.10
N PHE A 99 2.98 30.71 8.31
CA PHE A 99 3.87 29.58 8.51
C PHE A 99 3.25 28.27 7.98
N LEU A 100 1.95 28.07 8.19
CA LEU A 100 1.24 26.89 7.72
C LEU A 100 1.23 26.80 6.18
N ASP A 101 0.98 27.93 5.52
CA ASP A 101 0.99 28.02 4.05
C ASP A 101 2.39 27.76 3.49
N CYS A 102 3.44 28.26 4.15
CA CYS A 102 4.83 27.97 3.76
C CYS A 102 5.15 26.47 3.84
N VAL A 103 4.77 25.79 4.94
CA VAL A 103 5.00 24.35 5.12
C VAL A 103 4.20 23.52 4.12
N LEU A 104 2.96 23.91 3.83
CA LEU A 104 2.15 23.23 2.81
C LEU A 104 2.78 23.34 1.43
N LEU A 105 3.23 24.53 1.04
CA LEU A 105 3.90 24.76 -0.23
C LEU A 105 5.20 23.97 -0.35
N GLU A 106 6.00 23.89 0.72
CA GLU A 106 7.22 23.08 0.75
C GLU A 106 6.91 21.60 0.54
N LYS A 107 5.88 21.08 1.22
CA LYS A 107 5.48 19.67 1.11
C LYS A 107 4.88 19.33 -0.26
N GLU A 108 4.17 20.27 -0.88
CA GLU A 108 3.67 20.11 -2.25
C GLU A 108 4.83 20.00 -3.25
N LYS A 109 5.85 20.87 -3.12
CA LYS A 109 7.07 20.79 -3.96
C LYS A 109 7.85 19.50 -3.75
N GLU A 110 7.95 19.02 -2.51
CA GLU A 110 8.63 17.75 -2.21
C GLU A 110 7.89 16.57 -2.86
N LEU A 111 6.55 16.59 -2.82
CA LEU A 111 5.72 15.57 -3.45
C LEU A 111 5.87 15.57 -4.97
N ASP A 112 5.90 16.75 -5.60
CA ASP A 112 6.11 16.86 -7.05
C ASP A 112 7.49 16.34 -7.48
N ARG A 113 8.56 16.60 -6.71
CA ARG A 113 9.89 16.03 -6.97
C ARG A 113 9.89 14.50 -6.93
N VAL A 114 9.22 13.92 -5.93
CA VAL A 114 9.14 12.45 -5.80
C VAL A 114 8.35 11.86 -6.97
N ARG A 115 7.32 12.55 -7.46
CA ARG A 115 6.61 12.13 -8.69
C ARG A 115 7.50 12.17 -9.92
N GLU A 116 8.26 13.24 -10.12
CA GLU A 116 9.19 13.37 -11.24
C GLU A 116 10.26 12.25 -11.21
N GLU A 117 10.79 11.93 -10.03
CA GLU A 117 11.75 10.83 -9.85
C GLU A 117 11.12 9.48 -10.18
N TRP A 118 9.90 9.23 -9.70
CA TRP A 118 9.16 8.00 -10.00
C TRP A 118 8.84 7.85 -11.49
N ASP A 119 8.40 8.94 -12.15
CA ASP A 119 8.11 8.95 -13.58
C ASP A 119 9.38 8.68 -14.41
N LYS A 120 10.52 9.21 -13.96
CA LYS A 120 11.84 8.94 -14.55
C LYS A 120 12.22 7.47 -14.41
N GLU A 121 12.15 6.90 -13.20
CA GLU A 121 12.46 5.48 -12.98
C GLU A 121 11.55 4.55 -13.79
N LEU A 122 10.26 4.88 -13.89
CA LEU A 122 9.33 4.15 -14.75
C LEU A 122 9.70 4.24 -16.23
N GLY A 123 10.15 5.41 -16.70
CA GLY A 123 10.67 5.59 -18.05
C GLY A 123 11.87 4.70 -18.33
N GLU A 124 12.87 4.72 -17.44
CA GLU A 124 14.07 3.88 -17.55
C GLU A 124 13.74 2.37 -17.57
N LEU A 125 12.77 1.94 -16.76
CA LEU A 125 12.29 0.55 -16.76
C LEU A 125 11.57 0.17 -18.07
N LYS A 126 10.79 1.09 -18.66
CA LYS A 126 10.16 0.87 -19.97
C LYS A 126 11.22 0.77 -21.08
N ASP A 127 12.22 1.63 -21.07
CA ASP A 127 13.32 1.60 -22.04
C ASP A 127 14.16 0.31 -21.92
N MET A 128 14.44 -0.13 -20.69
CA MET A 128 15.11 -1.41 -20.42
C MET A 128 14.29 -2.60 -20.94
N ARG A 129 12.96 -2.59 -20.76
CA ARG A 129 12.08 -3.62 -21.31
C ARG A 129 12.14 -3.66 -22.84
N ASP A 130 12.07 -2.49 -23.48
CA ASP A 130 12.00 -2.39 -24.94
C ASP A 130 13.34 -2.72 -25.61
N SER A 131 14.45 -2.64 -24.88
CA SER A 131 15.79 -3.04 -25.34
C SER A 131 16.10 -4.55 -25.24
N VAL A 132 15.25 -5.34 -24.56
CA VAL A 132 15.40 -6.80 -24.46
C VAL A 132 14.68 -7.45 -25.65
N ASP A 133 15.47 -7.90 -26.62
CA ASP A 133 15.00 -8.46 -27.90
C ASP A 133 14.09 -9.69 -27.71
N GLY A 134 12.88 -9.62 -28.30
CA GLY A 134 11.71 -10.43 -27.96
C GLY A 134 11.70 -11.90 -28.40
N THR A 135 12.85 -12.54 -28.58
CA THR A 135 12.95 -13.91 -29.15
C THR A 135 13.08 -15.04 -28.15
N THR A 136 13.12 -14.74 -26.85
CA THR A 136 13.12 -15.80 -25.83
C THR A 136 11.74 -15.83 -25.20
N GLU A 137 11.01 -16.94 -25.29
CA GLU A 137 9.84 -17.22 -24.45
C GLU A 137 10.32 -17.17 -22.99
N MET A 138 10.30 -15.95 -22.45
CA MET A 138 10.81 -15.63 -21.15
C MET A 138 9.74 -16.13 -20.19
N GLU A 139 10.07 -17.15 -19.39
CA GLU A 139 9.27 -17.40 -18.18
C GLU A 139 9.01 -16.06 -17.50
N PRO A 140 7.77 -15.79 -17.06
CA PRO A 140 7.40 -14.50 -16.52
C PRO A 140 8.40 -14.09 -15.44
N GLY A 141 9.23 -13.12 -15.80
CA GLY A 141 10.37 -12.73 -14.97
C GLY A 141 9.90 -12.30 -13.58
N PRO A 142 10.80 -12.25 -12.60
CA PRO A 142 10.47 -11.84 -11.23
C PRO A 142 9.71 -10.51 -11.18
N MET A 143 9.96 -9.60 -12.14
CA MET A 143 9.23 -8.34 -12.29
C MET A 143 7.76 -8.52 -12.73
N TYR A 144 7.47 -9.42 -13.67
CA TYR A 144 6.10 -9.76 -14.05
C TYR A 144 5.33 -10.35 -12.87
N LYS A 145 5.98 -11.21 -12.07
CA LYS A 145 5.39 -11.77 -10.84
C LYS A 145 5.07 -10.68 -9.82
N LYS A 146 5.98 -9.71 -9.61
CA LYS A 146 5.75 -8.55 -8.73
C LYS A 146 4.60 -7.68 -9.22
N LEU A 147 4.59 -7.37 -10.52
CA LEU A 147 3.54 -6.57 -11.14
C LEU A 147 2.18 -7.25 -11.04
N ARG A 148 2.10 -8.56 -11.34
CA ARG A 148 0.88 -9.35 -11.14
C ARG A 148 0.41 -9.34 -9.69
N THR A 149 1.32 -9.53 -8.74
CA THR A 149 0.99 -9.45 -7.30
C THR A 149 0.41 -8.08 -6.91
N LEU A 150 0.91 -7.00 -7.50
CA LEU A 150 0.42 -5.65 -7.25
C LEU A 150 -0.98 -5.44 -7.85
N VAL A 151 -1.21 -5.91 -9.08
CA VAL A 151 -2.52 -5.89 -9.73
C VAL A 151 -3.54 -6.70 -8.92
N ASP A 152 -3.17 -7.88 -8.43
CA ASP A 152 -4.04 -8.71 -7.58
C ASP A 152 -4.43 -8.00 -6.28
N LYS A 153 -3.48 -7.28 -5.65
CA LYS A 153 -3.77 -6.46 -4.46
C LYS A 153 -4.68 -5.28 -4.77
N MET A 154 -4.49 -4.61 -5.90
CA MET A 154 -5.37 -3.52 -6.35
C MET A 154 -6.79 -4.03 -6.61
N GLU A 155 -6.92 -5.22 -7.18
CA GLU A 155 -8.20 -5.86 -7.43
C GLU A 155 -8.91 -6.27 -6.13
N LEU A 156 -8.16 -6.76 -5.13
CA LEU A 156 -8.69 -6.99 -3.79
C LEU A 156 -9.18 -5.70 -3.14
N MET A 157 -8.42 -4.61 -3.23
CA MET A 157 -8.83 -3.30 -2.71
C MET A 157 -10.09 -2.78 -3.41
N ARG A 158 -10.18 -2.91 -4.74
CA ARG A 158 -11.37 -2.58 -5.53
C ARG A 158 -12.60 -3.32 -5.01
N TRP A 159 -12.48 -4.62 -4.78
CA TRP A 159 -13.54 -5.46 -4.25
C TRP A 159 -13.98 -5.02 -2.84
N LEU A 160 -13.01 -4.77 -1.94
CA LEU A 160 -13.28 -4.30 -0.57
C LEU A 160 -14.00 -2.95 -0.55
N ILE A 161 -13.59 -2.00 -1.39
CA ILE A 161 -14.26 -0.69 -1.52
C ILE A 161 -15.71 -0.89 -1.97
N SER A 162 -15.94 -1.77 -2.96
CA SER A 162 -17.29 -2.08 -3.43
C SER A 162 -18.18 -2.64 -2.30
N LYS A 163 -17.63 -3.56 -1.49
CA LYS A 163 -18.31 -4.12 -0.31
C LYS A 163 -18.54 -3.07 0.78
N LEU A 164 -17.55 -2.23 1.07
CA LEU A 164 -17.64 -1.17 2.07
C LEU A 164 -18.75 -0.17 1.72
N VAL A 165 -18.85 0.22 0.46
CA VAL A 165 -19.84 1.21 -0.01
C VAL A 165 -21.26 0.64 -0.10
N THR A 166 -21.39 -0.67 -0.28
CA THR A 166 -22.69 -1.36 -0.38
C THR A 166 -23.18 -1.92 0.96
N SER A 167 -22.27 -2.19 1.89
CA SER A 167 -22.60 -2.64 3.23
C SER A 167 -23.17 -1.48 4.05
N ARG A 168 -24.33 -1.73 4.68
CA ARG A 168 -24.89 -0.85 5.71
C ARG A 168 -24.19 -1.17 7.04
N THR A 169 -22.88 -0.91 7.11
CA THR A 169 -22.13 -1.18 8.33
C THR A 169 -22.28 0.01 9.27
N GLY A 170 -22.90 -0.23 10.43
CA GLY A 170 -23.45 0.79 11.31
C GLY A 170 -22.45 1.77 11.95
N ASP A 171 -23.04 2.83 12.52
CA ASP A 171 -22.54 3.90 13.39
C ASP A 171 -21.32 4.76 12.99
N ARG A 172 -20.41 4.32 12.10
CA ARG A 172 -19.17 5.10 11.85
C ARG A 172 -19.19 5.99 10.61
N TYR A 173 -19.77 5.56 9.49
CA TYR A 173 -19.87 6.39 8.29
C TYR A 173 -21.04 5.96 7.41
N ASP A 174 -22.05 6.82 7.29
CA ASP A 174 -23.23 6.54 6.47
C ASP A 174 -23.02 7.03 5.04
N TRP A 175 -22.73 6.10 4.13
CA TRP A 175 -22.62 6.37 2.69
C TRP A 175 -23.88 6.98 2.06
N LEU A 176 -25.04 6.89 2.73
CA LEU A 176 -26.27 7.54 2.27
C LEU A 176 -26.27 9.05 2.56
N THR A 177 -25.55 9.50 3.59
CA THR A 177 -25.41 10.93 3.92
C THR A 177 -24.44 11.66 2.99
N ASP A 178 -23.54 10.93 2.30
CA ASP A 178 -22.56 11.50 1.37
C ASP A 178 -22.58 10.82 -0.02
N PRO A 179 -23.56 11.17 -0.87
CA PRO A 179 -23.73 10.56 -2.19
C PRO A 179 -22.56 10.85 -3.15
N HIS A 180 -21.81 11.94 -2.95
CA HIS A 180 -20.69 12.29 -3.82
C HIS A 180 -19.46 11.43 -3.55
N ASN A 181 -19.14 11.17 -2.29
CA ASN A 181 -18.03 10.27 -1.93
C ASN A 181 -18.40 8.82 -2.22
N ARG A 182 -19.66 8.45 -1.98
CA ARG A 182 -20.21 7.17 -2.43
C ARG A 182 -20.01 6.96 -3.93
N ARG A 183 -20.36 7.95 -4.76
CA ARG A 183 -20.23 7.84 -6.22
C ARG A 183 -18.76 7.76 -6.67
N ARG A 184 -17.85 8.48 -6.02
CA ARG A 184 -16.40 8.39 -6.30
C ARG A 184 -15.83 7.04 -5.93
N ALA A 185 -16.13 6.53 -4.74
CA ALA A 185 -15.70 5.21 -4.31
C ALA A 185 -16.27 4.11 -5.23
N LEU A 186 -17.54 4.22 -5.64
CA LEU A 186 -18.13 3.32 -6.63
C LEU A 186 -17.49 3.45 -8.02
N LYS A 187 -17.00 4.63 -8.41
CA LYS A 187 -16.27 4.79 -9.67
C LYS A 187 -14.98 3.98 -9.63
N VAL A 188 -14.18 4.13 -8.57
CA VAL A 188 -12.95 3.33 -8.35
C VAL A 188 -13.27 1.84 -8.31
N ALA A 189 -14.35 1.45 -7.63
CA ALA A 189 -14.76 0.05 -7.54
C ALA A 189 -15.21 -0.57 -8.89
N ARG A 190 -15.60 0.24 -9.88
CA ARG A 190 -16.08 -0.22 -11.20
C ARG A 190 -14.96 -0.38 -12.22
N GLU A 191 -13.81 0.23 -11.99
CA GLU A 191 -12.67 0.11 -12.89
C GLU A 191 -11.88 -1.15 -12.51
N ASP A 192 -12.08 -2.23 -13.27
CA ASP A 192 -11.36 -3.49 -13.06
C ASP A 192 -9.86 -3.29 -13.27
N ASN A 193 -9.04 -3.78 -12.34
CA ASN A 193 -7.59 -3.76 -12.45
C ASN A 193 -7.14 -5.08 -13.06
N THR A 194 -6.84 -5.07 -14.36
CA THR A 194 -6.38 -6.26 -15.08
C THR A 194 -4.97 -6.05 -15.56
N MET A 195 -4.21 -7.15 -15.65
CA MET A 195 -2.81 -7.09 -16.05
C MET A 195 -2.67 -6.54 -17.48
N GLU A 196 -3.63 -6.83 -18.33
CA GLU A 196 -3.71 -6.33 -19.71
C GLU A 196 -3.79 -4.80 -19.75
N LYS A 197 -4.61 -4.16 -18.90
CA LYS A 197 -4.72 -2.69 -18.86
C LYS A 197 -3.41 -2.00 -18.49
N PHE A 198 -2.64 -2.59 -17.57
CA PHE A 198 -1.35 -2.04 -17.16
C PHE A 198 -0.24 -2.28 -18.19
N LEU A 199 -0.37 -3.31 -19.03
CA LEU A 199 0.56 -3.56 -20.13
C LEU A 199 0.24 -2.73 -21.37
N GLU A 200 -1.02 -2.34 -21.55
CA GLU A 200 -1.50 -1.50 -22.67
C GLU A 200 -1.35 0.03 -22.43
N SER A 201 -1.01 0.45 -21.19
CA SER A 201 -0.89 1.87 -20.77
C SER A 201 0.56 2.40 -20.78
#